data_AF-A0A1R1XRR8-F1
#
_entry.id   AF-A0A1R1XRR8-F1
#
_cell.length_a   1.000
_cell.length_b   1.000
_cell.length_c   1.000
_cell.angle_alpha   90.00
_cell.angle_beta   90.00
_cell.angle_gamma   90.00
#
_symmetry.space_group_name_H-M   'P 1'
#
loop_
_entity.id
_entity.type
_entity.pdbx_description
1 polymer ?
#
loop_
_entity_poly.entity_id
_entity_poly.type
_entity_poly.pdbx_seq_one_letter_code
_entity_poly.pdbx_strand_id
1 'polypeptide(L)'
;MWNQYFSDLANDTTGNSSDPSKWLQLLNYDSDHYPECDNIISWADITTALNDTLNNKAPGADGVPSEIWKLVMVEKSPTSDLAKTILKIIKIMHETGNIPKSMTTSVVVPVPKKGDMKDTQQL
;
A
#
# COMPACT_ATOMS: atom_id res chain seq x y z
N MET A 1 -2.96 15.66 21.74
CA MET A 1 -1.78 16.36 21.15
C MET A 1 -1.35 15.73 19.82
N TRP A 2 -1.06 14.43 19.77
CA TRP A 2 -0.65 13.75 18.53
C TRP A 2 -1.69 13.71 17.42
N ASN A 3 -2.98 13.48 17.74
CA ASN A 3 -4.05 13.53 16.73
C ASN A 3 -4.11 14.90 16.04
N GLN A 4 -4.04 16.00 16.81
CA GLN A 4 -4.01 17.34 16.24
C GLN A 4 -2.74 17.57 15.40
N TYR A 5 -1.57 17.18 15.93
CA TYR A 5 -0.31 17.30 15.20
C TYR A 5 -0.32 16.57 13.85
N PHE A 6 -0.76 15.30 13.80
CA PHE A 6 -0.84 14.56 12.55
C PHE A 6 -1.98 15.05 11.65
N SER A 7 -3.09 15.53 12.22
CA SER A 7 -4.15 16.17 11.46
C SER A 7 -3.63 17.44 10.77
N ASP A 8 -2.87 18.27 11.47
CA ASP A 8 -2.27 19.48 10.92
C ASP A 8 -1.19 19.14 9.87
N LEU A 9 -0.40 18.09 10.12
CA LEU A 9 0.63 17.62 9.17
C LEU A 9 0.01 17.04 7.89
N ALA A 10 -1.10 16.31 8.00
CA ALA A 10 -1.82 15.75 6.87
C ALA A 10 -2.67 16.79 6.13
N ASN A 11 -2.86 17.97 6.71
CA ASN A 11 -3.64 19.03 6.11
C ASN A 11 -2.87 19.65 4.93
N ASP A 12 -3.34 19.40 3.71
CA ASP A 12 -2.76 20.00 2.51
C ASP A 12 -3.15 21.47 2.40
N THR A 13 -2.52 22.32 3.21
CA THR A 13 -2.83 23.75 3.32
C THR A 13 -2.66 24.49 2.00
N THR A 14 -1.82 23.94 1.11
CA THR A 14 -1.48 24.53 -0.18
C THR A 14 -2.33 23.97 -1.33
N GLY A 15 -3.09 22.90 -1.10
CA GLY A 15 -3.86 22.18 -2.12
C GLY A 15 -3.02 21.50 -3.21
N ASN A 16 -1.70 21.45 -3.03
CA ASN A 16 -0.76 21.01 -4.05
C ASN A 16 -0.54 19.50 -4.06
N SER A 17 -0.80 18.83 -2.94
CA SER A 17 -0.48 17.41 -2.75
C SER A 17 -1.31 16.51 -3.66
N SER A 18 -2.44 17.01 -4.17
CA SER A 18 -3.33 16.28 -5.07
C SER A 18 -3.73 17.08 -6.32
N ASP A 19 -3.03 18.18 -6.65
CA ASP A 19 -3.29 18.95 -7.88
C ASP A 19 -2.53 18.35 -9.07
N PRO A 20 -3.22 17.67 -10.01
CA PRO A 20 -2.57 17.07 -11.17
C PRO A 20 -1.90 18.13 -12.05
N SER A 21 -2.48 19.33 -12.14
CA SER A 21 -1.98 20.38 -13.03
C SER A 21 -0.60 20.87 -12.60
N LYS A 22 -0.40 21.00 -11.29
CA LYS A 22 0.89 21.35 -10.70
C LYS A 22 1.94 20.28 -10.98
N TRP A 23 1.61 19.01 -10.76
CA TRP A 23 2.55 17.91 -10.99
C TRP A 23 2.86 17.73 -12.47
N LEU A 24 1.89 17.87 -13.37
CA LEU A 24 2.07 17.82 -14.81
C LEU A 24 3.05 18.88 -15.34
N GLN A 25 3.11 20.06 -14.72
CA GLN A 25 4.09 21.10 -15.08
C GLN A 25 5.53 20.77 -14.63
N LEU A 26 5.67 19.97 -13.57
CA LEU A 26 6.97 19.55 -13.04
C LEU A 26 7.49 18.26 -13.67
N LEU A 27 6.58 17.43 -14.20
CA LEU A 27 6.94 16.21 -14.92
C LEU A 27 7.62 16.59 -16.24
N ASN A 28 8.91 16.27 -16.35
CA ASN A 28 9.61 16.32 -17.62
C ASN A 28 9.08 15.14 -18.46
N TYR A 29 8.47 15.42 -19.62
CA TYR A 29 7.80 14.42 -20.48
C TYR A 29 8.75 13.42 -21.15
N ASP A 30 10.04 13.45 -20.81
CA ASP A 30 10.99 12.40 -21.15
C ASP A 30 10.72 11.19 -20.25
N SER A 31 9.55 10.56 -20.46
CA SER A 31 9.17 9.37 -19.73
C SER A 31 9.79 8.17 -20.44
N ASP A 32 10.75 7.53 -19.77
CA ASP A 32 11.17 6.19 -20.15
C ASP A 32 9.92 5.29 -20.18
N HIS A 33 9.65 4.69 -21.34
CA HIS A 33 8.60 3.69 -21.45
C HIS A 33 9.13 2.39 -20.86
N TYR A 34 8.41 1.83 -19.89
CA TYR A 34 8.71 0.58 -19.22
C TYR A 34 7.81 -0.53 -19.80
N PRO A 35 8.20 -1.20 -20.90
CA PRO A 35 7.37 -2.22 -21.54
C PRO A 35 7.08 -3.41 -20.61
N GLU A 36 7.89 -3.59 -19.55
CA GLU A 36 7.63 -4.60 -18.53
C GLU A 36 6.30 -4.40 -17.79
N CYS A 37 5.80 -3.16 -17.72
CA CYS A 37 4.52 -2.82 -17.09
C CYS A 37 3.32 -3.22 -17.96
N ASP A 38 3.52 -3.46 -19.26
CA ASP A 38 2.46 -3.92 -20.16
C ASP A 38 2.26 -5.45 -20.09
N ASN A 39 3.11 -6.15 -19.36
CA ASN A 39 3.00 -7.59 -19.17
C ASN A 39 1.79 -7.95 -18.29
N ILE A 40 1.18 -9.10 -18.59
CA ILE A 40 0.10 -9.64 -17.76
C ILE A 40 0.68 -10.15 -16.44
N ILE A 41 0.15 -9.66 -15.31
CA ILE A 41 0.49 -10.19 -13.98
C ILE A 41 0.15 -11.69 -13.91
N SER A 42 1.18 -12.49 -13.61
CA SER A 42 1.07 -13.93 -13.40
C SER A 42 0.82 -14.28 -11.93
N TRP A 43 0.39 -15.52 -11.68
CA TRP A 43 0.29 -16.04 -10.30
C TRP A 43 1.64 -16.14 -9.61
N ALA A 44 2.72 -16.36 -10.37
CA ALA A 44 4.07 -16.40 -9.84
C ALA A 44 4.51 -15.02 -9.32
N ASP A 45 4.16 -13.95 -10.03
CA ASP A 45 4.46 -12.57 -9.58
C ASP A 45 3.77 -12.26 -8.25
N ILE A 46 2.50 -12.64 -8.13
CA ILE A 46 1.71 -12.44 -6.91
C ILE A 46 2.28 -13.24 -5.73
N THR A 47 2.56 -14.53 -5.93
CA THR A 47 3.08 -15.38 -4.84
C THR A 47 4.50 -14.98 -4.42
N THR A 48 5.32 -14.50 -5.36
CA THR A 48 6.65 -13.92 -5.06
C THR A 48 6.50 -12.65 -4.23
N ALA A 49 5.63 -11.72 -4.64
CA ALA A 49 5.38 -10.50 -3.89
C ALA A 49 4.81 -10.78 -2.48
N LEU A 50 3.92 -11.77 -2.34
CA LEU A 50 3.40 -12.20 -1.05
C LEU A 50 4.51 -12.78 -0.16
N ASN A 51 5.41 -13.58 -0.72
CA ASN A 51 6.53 -14.17 0.01
C ASN A 51 7.44 -13.09 0.63
N ASP A 52 7.69 -12.02 -0.13
CA ASP A 52 8.60 -10.94 0.24
C ASP A 52 8.06 -10.03 1.36
N THR A 53 6.76 -10.13 1.68
CA THR A 53 6.20 -9.43 2.83
C THR A 53 6.84 -9.91 4.13
N LEU A 54 7.10 -9.02 5.08
CA LEU A 54 7.71 -9.41 6.36
C LEU A 54 6.70 -10.04 7.31
N ASN A 55 7.12 -11.06 8.06
CA ASN A 55 6.32 -11.67 9.12
C ASN A 55 6.35 -10.80 10.39
N ASN A 56 5.34 -10.95 11.25
CA ASN A 56 5.16 -10.26 12.53
C ASN A 56 5.15 -8.73 12.41
N LYS A 57 4.76 -8.20 11.25
CA LYS A 57 4.48 -6.78 11.09
C LYS A 57 3.05 -6.49 11.53
N ALA A 58 2.85 -5.26 12.01
CA ALA A 58 1.51 -4.81 12.38
C ALA A 58 0.59 -4.90 11.16
N PRO A 59 -0.63 -5.44 11.33
CA PRO A 59 -1.61 -5.48 10.24
C PRO A 59 -2.03 -4.07 9.83
N GLY A 60 -2.61 -3.96 8.64
CA GLY A 60 -3.22 -2.72 8.18
C GLY A 60 -4.50 -2.39 8.94
N ALA A 61 -5.26 -1.42 8.42
CA ALA A 61 -6.57 -1.04 8.96
C ALA A 61 -7.61 -2.19 8.91
N ASP A 62 -7.36 -3.21 8.08
CA ASP A 62 -8.18 -4.42 7.97
C ASP A 62 -7.96 -5.42 9.13
N GLY A 63 -6.89 -5.25 9.90
CA GLY A 63 -6.54 -6.16 11.00
C GLY A 63 -6.01 -7.52 10.54
N VAL A 64 -5.74 -7.72 9.24
CA VAL A 64 -5.30 -9.02 8.70
C VAL A 64 -3.76 -9.11 8.68
N PRO A 65 -3.15 -10.06 9.41
CA PRO A 65 -1.70 -10.25 9.39
C PRO A 65 -1.18 -10.72 8.02
N SER A 66 0.08 -10.40 7.70
CA SER A 66 0.69 -10.77 6.41
C SER A 66 0.72 -12.29 6.21
N GLU A 67 0.82 -13.06 7.29
CA GLU A 67 0.87 -14.52 7.29
C GLU A 67 -0.41 -15.15 6.72
N ILE A 68 -1.57 -14.50 6.86
CA ILE A 68 -2.84 -15.02 6.32
C ILE A 68 -2.80 -14.99 4.79
N TRP A 69 -2.29 -13.91 4.20
CA TRP A 69 -2.15 -13.79 2.76
C TRP A 69 -1.14 -14.80 2.19
N LYS A 70 -0.10 -15.14 2.96
CA LYS A 70 0.91 -16.14 2.57
C LYS A 70 0.40 -17.57 2.50
N LEU A 71 -0.78 -17.88 3.05
CA LEU A 71 -1.35 -19.24 3.01
C LEU A 71 -1.53 -19.76 1.59
N VAL A 72 -1.76 -18.89 0.61
CA VAL A 72 -1.97 -19.27 -0.80
C VAL A 72 -0.67 -19.60 -1.54
N MET A 73 0.50 -19.32 -0.96
CA MET A 73 1.80 -19.50 -1.64
C MET A 73 2.16 -20.96 -1.90
N VAL A 74 1.54 -21.91 -1.18
CA VAL A 74 1.73 -23.34 -1.44
C VAL A 74 1.03 -23.80 -2.73
N GLU A 75 0.13 -22.97 -3.27
CA GLU A 75 -0.64 -23.28 -4.46
C GLU A 75 0.16 -22.97 -5.74
N LYS A 76 0.40 -23.98 -6.57
CA LYS A 76 1.04 -23.80 -7.90
C LYS A 76 0.19 -22.99 -8.88
N SER A 77 -1.12 -22.95 -8.65
CA SER A 77 -2.10 -22.17 -9.39
C SER A 77 -3.23 -21.74 -8.44
N PRO A 78 -3.96 -20.65 -8.70
CA PRO A 78 -4.96 -20.13 -7.76
C PRO A 78 -6.22 -20.99 -7.77
N THR A 79 -6.27 -21.96 -6.88
CA THR A 79 -7.34 -22.96 -6.78
C THR A 79 -8.31 -22.65 -5.66
N SER A 80 -7.82 -22.17 -4.52
CA SER A 80 -8.66 -21.75 -3.39
C SER A 80 -9.43 -20.48 -3.72
N ASP A 81 -10.54 -20.26 -3.02
CA ASP A 81 -11.35 -19.04 -3.19
C ASP A 81 -10.56 -17.79 -2.78
N LEU A 82 -9.68 -17.90 -1.78
CA LEU A 82 -8.77 -16.82 -1.39
C LEU A 82 -7.79 -16.50 -2.52
N ALA A 83 -7.10 -17.51 -3.06
CA ALA A 83 -6.15 -17.33 -4.16
C ALA A 83 -6.79 -16.72 -5.41
N LYS A 84 -7.98 -17.21 -5.80
CA LYS A 84 -8.76 -16.68 -6.92
C LYS A 84 -9.18 -15.23 -6.69
N THR A 85 -9.59 -14.90 -5.47
CA THR A 85 -10.01 -13.54 -5.10
C THR A 85 -8.83 -12.57 -5.16
N ILE A 86 -7.68 -12.95 -4.57
CA ILE A 86 -6.45 -12.14 -4.62
C ILE A 86 -6.04 -11.89 -6.08
N LEU A 87 -5.96 -12.94 -6.90
CA LEU A 87 -5.61 -12.82 -8.32
C LEU A 87 -6.55 -11.85 -9.05
N LYS A 88 -7.86 -11.98 -8.83
CA LYS A 88 -8.87 -11.15 -9.49
C LYS A 88 -8.71 -9.67 -9.11
N ILE A 89 -8.51 -9.37 -7.83
CA ILE A 89 -8.35 -7.98 -7.36
C ILE A 89 -7.09 -7.36 -7.97
N ILE A 90 -5.95 -8.05 -7.89
CA ILE A 90 -4.68 -7.55 -8.41
C ILE A 90 -4.73 -7.33 -9.93
N LYS A 91 -5.35 -8.24 -10.68
CA LYS A 91 -5.53 -8.08 -12.12
C LYS A 91 -6.37 -6.86 -12.47
N ILE A 92 -7.51 -6.66 -11.79
CA ILE A 92 -8.36 -5.48 -12.02
C ILE A 92 -7.57 -4.20 -11.74
N MET A 93 -6.81 -4.15 -10.65
CA MET A 93 -5.98 -2.99 -10.30
C MET A 93 -4.93 -2.69 -11.37
N HIS A 94 -4.25 -3.72 -11.86
CA HIS A 94 -3.23 -3.59 -12.90
C HIS A 94 -3.81 -3.15 -14.25
N GLU A 95 -4.85 -3.84 -14.74
CA GLU A 95 -5.46 -3.58 -16.05
C GLU A 95 -6.13 -2.21 -16.12
N THR A 96 -6.71 -1.74 -15.01
CA THR A 96 -7.43 -0.46 -14.99
C THR A 96 -6.60 0.71 -14.50
N GLY A 97 -5.43 0.46 -13.89
CA GLY A 97 -4.65 1.47 -13.17
C GLY A 97 -5.35 2.04 -11.93
N ASN A 98 -6.50 1.49 -11.51
CA ASN A 98 -7.31 2.02 -10.42
C ASN A 98 -7.09 1.24 -9.13
N ILE A 99 -6.66 1.95 -8.08
CA ILE A 99 -6.54 1.41 -6.74
C ILE A 99 -7.84 1.67 -5.97
N PRO A 100 -8.46 0.66 -5.33
CA PRO A 100 -9.65 0.87 -4.50
C PRO A 100 -9.39 1.88 -3.38
N LYS A 101 -10.34 2.79 -3.13
CA LYS A 101 -10.23 3.81 -2.07
C LYS A 101 -9.99 3.20 -0.68
N SER A 102 -10.49 2.01 -0.40
CA SER A 102 -10.22 1.30 0.86
C SER A 102 -8.73 0.97 1.03
N MET A 103 -8.00 0.77 -0.06
CA MET A 103 -6.56 0.45 -0.10
C MET A 103 -5.67 1.70 -0.19
N THR A 104 -6.24 2.90 -0.27
CA THR A 104 -5.49 4.17 -0.26
C THR A 104 -5.42 4.80 1.14
N THR A 105 -5.70 4.03 2.19
CA THR A 105 -5.70 4.48 3.58
C THR A 105 -4.53 3.85 4.35
N SER A 106 -4.01 4.58 5.33
CA SER A 106 -2.93 4.09 6.19
C SER A 106 -3.21 4.44 7.65
N VAL A 107 -2.71 3.62 8.57
CA VAL A 107 -2.78 3.87 10.02
C VAL A 107 -1.48 4.55 10.45
N VAL A 108 -1.59 5.72 11.06
CA VAL A 108 -0.44 6.45 11.60
C VAL A 108 -0.30 6.13 13.09
N VAL A 109 0.84 5.58 13.48
CA VAL A 109 1.15 5.26 14.87
C VAL A 109 2.42 6.00 15.29
N PRO A 110 2.36 6.89 16.31
CA PRO A 110 3.57 7.50 16.85
C PRO A 110 4.42 6.46 17.57
N VAL A 111 5.67 6.29 17.14
CA VAL A 111 6.65 5.41 17.78
C VAL A 111 7.75 6.27 18.42
N PRO A 112 7.81 6.34 19.77
CA PRO A 112 8.85 7.09 20.46
C PRO A 112 10.23 6.51 20.19
N LYS A 113 11.20 7.39 19.91
CA LYS A 113 12.60 6.98 19.76
C LYS A 113 13.28 6.90 21.13
N LYS A 114 14.16 5.93 21.29
CA LYS A 114 14.97 5.77 22.51
C LYS A 114 15.76 7.06 22.80
N GLY A 115 15.62 7.61 24.00
CA GLY A 115 16.31 8.83 24.44
C GLY A 115 15.47 10.11 24.33
N ASP A 116 14.34 10.08 23.61
CA ASP A 116 13.39 11.19 23.53
C ASP A 116 12.09 10.76 24.22
N MET A 117 12.11 10.75 25.56
CA MET A 117 11.01 10.31 26.42
C MET A 117 9.97 11.40 26.66
N LYS A 118 9.66 12.23 25.65
CA LYS A 118 8.50 13.10 25.78
C LYS A 118 7.27 12.20 25.88
N ASP A 119 6.59 12.34 27.02
CA ASP A 119 5.59 11.41 27.51
C ASP A 119 4.54 11.08 26.44
N THR A 120 4.40 9.80 26.13
CA THR A 120 3.35 9.29 25.23
C THR A 120 2.02 9.11 25.91
N GLN A 121 1.95 9.31 27.23
CA GLN A 121 0.75 9.12 28.03
C GLN A 121 -0.02 10.44 28.20
N GLN A 122 -0.74 10.84 27.16
CA GLN A 122 -2.00 11.59 27.31
C GLN A 122 -2.97 11.05 26.27
N LEU A 123 -3.46 9.84 26.56
CA LEU A 123 -4.66 9.24 25.95
C LEU A 123 -5.90 9.90 26.55
#